data_AF-A0A645DI00-F1
#
_entry.id   AF-A0A645DI00-F1
#
_cell.length_a   1.000
_cell.length_b   1.000
_cell.length_c   1.000
_cell.angle_alpha   90.00
_cell.angle_beta   90.00
_cell.angle_gamma   90.00
#
_symmetry.space_group_name_H-M   'P 1'
#
loop_
_entity.id
_entity.type
_entity.pdbx_description
1 polymer ?
#
loop_
_entity_poly.entity_id
_entity_poly.type
_entity_poly.pdbx_seq_one_letter_code
_entity_poly.pdbx_strand_id
1 'polypeptide(L)'
;MIFGSAWTEAGVYTQILSLWAFIWFISSPLTGIYLVVGEYDFGFRYNFINLVTRFLSLIIGGFLHNARLALILFSISGIVVYGYLCLKMISYSGIKSSRALKIVFSNFILFIPAGIVIILLKTAEINQTLLVVFSCMIICLYYLYILKNDAQVKKILKEFGLDGKLLKKTILGKVPKSG
;
A
#
# COMPACT_ATOMS: atom_id res chain seq x y z
N MET A 1 -16.90 14.23 -15.72
CA MET A 1 -16.51 13.05 -14.91
C MET A 1 -17.45 11.90 -15.28
N ILE A 2 -16.90 10.74 -15.64
CA ILE A 2 -17.63 9.61 -16.25
C ILE A 2 -18.68 8.98 -15.31
N PHE A 3 -18.59 9.22 -13.99
CA PHE A 3 -19.41 8.55 -12.97
C PHE A 3 -20.26 9.48 -12.09
N GLY A 4 -20.29 10.80 -12.33
CA GLY A 4 -21.12 11.77 -11.57
C GLY A 4 -20.42 12.45 -10.38
N SER A 5 -21.10 13.41 -9.72
CA SER A 5 -20.53 14.26 -8.66
C SER A 5 -20.16 13.51 -7.38
N ALA A 6 -20.92 12.46 -7.03
CA ALA A 6 -20.63 11.62 -5.86
C ALA A 6 -19.23 10.95 -5.95
N TRP A 7 -18.77 10.62 -7.15
CA TRP A 7 -17.44 10.05 -7.37
C TRP A 7 -16.32 11.07 -7.22
N THR A 8 -16.62 12.34 -7.45
CA THR A 8 -15.65 13.42 -7.15
C THR A 8 -15.39 13.47 -5.65
N GLU A 9 -16.45 13.45 -4.84
CA GLU A 9 -16.33 13.50 -3.38
C GLU A 9 -15.69 12.22 -2.82
N ALA A 10 -16.06 11.04 -3.32
CA ALA A 10 -15.44 9.77 -2.94
C ALA A 10 -13.94 9.72 -3.29
N GLY A 11 -13.53 10.35 -4.39
CA GLY A 11 -12.12 10.50 -4.76
C GLY A 11 -11.33 11.33 -3.75
N VAL A 12 -11.92 12.41 -3.24
CA VAL A 12 -11.32 13.23 -2.16
C VAL A 12 -11.17 12.39 -0.89
N TYR A 13 -12.19 11.61 -0.52
CA TYR A 13 -12.13 10.75 0.66
C TYR A 13 -11.05 9.68 0.55
N THR A 14 -10.91 9.08 -0.63
CA THR A 14 -9.87 8.10 -0.91
C THR A 14 -8.47 8.71 -0.81
N GLN A 15 -8.28 9.95 -1.28
CA GLN A 15 -7.00 10.65 -1.13
C GLN A 15 -6.66 10.85 0.35
N ILE A 16 -7.62 11.27 1.18
CA ILE A 16 -7.43 11.45 2.63
C ILE A 16 -7.11 10.12 3.33
N LEU A 17 -7.78 9.03 2.96
CA LEU A 17 -7.62 7.72 3.59
C LEU A 17 -6.41 6.93 3.06
N SER A 18 -5.85 7.29 1.91
CA SER A 18 -4.79 6.53 1.23
C SER A 18 -3.57 6.28 2.11
N LEU A 19 -3.08 7.30 2.82
CA LEU A 19 -1.92 7.18 3.72
C LEU A 19 -2.21 6.28 4.93
N TRP A 20 -3.42 6.41 5.50
CA TRP A 20 -3.86 5.52 6.58
C TRP A 20 -3.99 4.08 6.09
N ALA A 21 -4.60 3.86 4.93
CA ALA A 21 -4.79 2.55 4.33
C ALA A 21 -3.46 1.86 4.04
N PHE A 22 -2.43 2.61 3.63
CA PHE A 22 -1.08 2.08 3.44
C PHE A 22 -0.48 1.52 4.73
N ILE A 23 -0.55 2.25 5.85
CA ILE A 23 -0.03 1.78 7.13
C ILE A 23 -0.88 0.63 7.68
N TRP A 24 -2.20 0.72 7.54
CA TRP A 24 -3.12 -0.36 7.91
C TRP A 24 -2.78 -1.65 7.16
N PHE A 25 -2.51 -1.57 5.86
CA PHE A 25 -2.10 -2.72 5.05
C PHE A 25 -0.81 -3.38 5.59
N ILE A 26 0.21 -2.58 5.93
CA ILE A 26 1.46 -3.09 6.54
C ILE A 26 1.19 -3.77 7.88
N SER A 27 0.25 -3.25 8.66
CA SER A 27 -0.07 -3.79 9.99
C SER A 27 -0.77 -5.14 9.95
N SER A 28 -1.50 -5.45 8.87
CA SER A 28 -2.30 -6.67 8.75
C SER A 28 -1.50 -7.97 8.98
N PRO A 29 -0.36 -8.23 8.30
CA PRO A 29 0.44 -9.42 8.57
C PRO A 29 1.16 -9.40 9.93
N LEU A 30 1.39 -8.22 10.51
CA LEU A 30 2.09 -8.08 11.79
C LEU A 30 1.21 -8.36 13.00
N THR A 31 -0.10 -8.17 12.87
CA THR A 31 -1.05 -8.27 13.98
C THR A 31 -1.06 -9.67 14.62
N GLY A 32 -0.67 -10.73 13.90
CA GLY A 32 -0.55 -12.08 14.47
C GLY A 32 0.61 -12.27 15.45
N ILE A 33 1.62 -11.39 15.45
CA ILE A 33 2.84 -11.57 16.24
C ILE A 33 2.55 -11.57 17.74
N TYR A 34 1.70 -10.67 18.24
CA TYR A 34 1.39 -10.64 19.68
C TYR A 34 0.61 -11.88 20.14
N LEU A 35 -0.15 -12.53 19.25
CA LEU A 35 -0.85 -13.78 19.58
C LEU A 35 0.16 -14.92 19.79
N VAL A 36 1.16 -15.02 18.91
CA VAL A 36 2.20 -16.06 18.99
C VAL A 36 3.14 -15.82 20.17
N VAL A 37 3.44 -14.57 20.49
CA VAL A 37 4.28 -14.19 21.65
C VAL A 37 3.51 -14.34 22.98
N GLY A 38 2.18 -14.44 22.95
CA GLY A 38 1.34 -14.58 24.15
C GLY A 38 0.98 -13.24 24.83
N GLU A 39 1.10 -12.12 24.12
CA GLU A 39 0.88 -10.76 24.61
C GLU A 39 -0.58 -10.31 24.35
N TYR A 40 -1.54 -11.07 24.87
CA TYR A 40 -2.97 -10.84 24.63
C TYR A 40 -3.47 -9.51 25.23
N ASP A 41 -2.94 -9.11 26.38
CA ASP A 41 -3.29 -7.84 27.03
C ASP A 41 -2.93 -6.62 26.17
N PHE A 42 -1.81 -6.71 25.44
CA PHE A 42 -1.44 -5.69 24.47
C PHE A 42 -2.47 -5.62 23.34
N GLY A 43 -2.86 -6.77 22.77
CA GLY A 43 -3.86 -6.85 21.72
C GLY A 43 -5.20 -6.25 22.13
N PHE A 44 -5.68 -6.55 23.34
CA PHE A 44 -6.92 -5.98 23.87
C PHE A 44 -6.85 -4.45 24.03
N ARG A 45 -5.80 -3.95 24.71
CA ARG A 45 -5.60 -2.51 24.91
C ARG A 45 -5.47 -1.76 23.58
N TYR A 46 -4.75 -2.34 22.63
CA TYR A 46 -4.60 -1.80 21.29
C TYR A 46 -5.95 -1.67 20.58
N ASN A 47 -6.74 -2.74 20.55
CA ASN A 47 -8.05 -2.72 19.89
C ASN A 47 -9.01 -1.72 20.56
N PHE A 48 -8.97 -1.63 21.89
CA PHE A 48 -9.76 -0.65 22.63
C PHE A 48 -9.37 0.79 22.28
N ILE A 49 -8.07 1.12 22.31
CA ILE A 49 -7.56 2.45 21.92
C ILE A 49 -7.95 2.76 20.47
N ASN A 50 -7.76 1.81 19.55
CA ASN A 50 -8.11 1.97 18.13
C ASN A 50 -9.61 2.25 17.94
N LEU A 51 -10.47 1.59 18.71
CA LEU A 51 -11.91 1.83 18.66
C LEU A 51 -12.26 3.22 19.17
N VAL A 52 -11.71 3.61 20.33
CA VAL A 52 -11.95 4.91 20.96
C VAL A 52 -11.48 6.05 20.06
N THR A 53 -10.28 5.98 19.49
CA THR A 53 -9.76 7.03 18.61
C THR A 53 -10.59 7.18 17.33
N ARG A 54 -11.12 6.09 16.77
CA ARG A 54 -12.02 6.13 15.62
C ARG A 54 -13.33 6.81 15.98
N PHE A 55 -13.96 6.45 17.09
CA PHE A 55 -15.18 7.11 17.54
C PHE A 55 -14.96 8.59 17.79
N LEU A 56 -13.90 8.97 18.52
CA LEU A 56 -13.60 10.37 18.78
C LEU A 56 -13.40 11.17 17.49
N SER A 57 -12.63 10.63 16.53
CA SER A 57 -12.39 11.29 15.24
C SER A 57 -13.68 11.55 14.46
N LEU A 58 -14.57 10.55 14.41
CA LEU A 58 -15.83 10.65 13.67
C LEU A 58 -16.84 11.54 14.39
N ILE A 59 -16.93 11.45 15.72
CA ILE A 59 -17.82 12.28 16.54
C ILE A 59 -17.42 13.75 16.43
N ILE A 60 -16.13 14.07 16.55
CA ILE A 60 -15.63 15.45 16.43
C ILE A 60 -15.96 16.00 15.04
N GLY A 61 -15.66 15.25 13.98
CA GLY A 61 -16.00 15.70 12.62
C GLY A 61 -17.51 15.77 12.35
N GLY A 62 -18.30 14.91 12.99
CA GLY A 62 -19.76 14.91 12.93
C GLY A 62 -20.39 16.13 13.59
N PHE A 63 -19.92 16.51 14.80
CA PHE A 63 -20.35 17.74 15.48
C PHE A 63 -19.99 19.00 14.70
N LEU A 64 -18.89 18.97 13.95
CA LEU A 64 -18.45 20.08 13.09
C LEU A 64 -19.10 20.04 11.70
N HIS A 65 -20.05 19.12 11.46
CA HIS A 65 -20.75 18.91 10.18
C HIS A 65 -19.81 18.81 8.97
N ASN A 66 -18.59 18.29 9.17
CA ASN A 66 -17.55 18.24 8.15
C ASN A 66 -16.99 16.83 8.02
N ALA A 67 -17.50 16.10 7.01
CA ALA A 67 -17.07 14.74 6.70
C ALA A 67 -15.57 14.65 6.37
N ARG A 68 -15.00 15.64 5.68
CA ARG A 68 -13.57 15.65 5.34
C ARG A 68 -12.71 15.78 6.58
N LEU A 69 -13.10 16.63 7.53
CA LEU A 69 -12.41 16.76 8.81
C LEU A 69 -12.50 15.46 9.64
N ALA A 70 -13.67 14.82 9.66
CA ALA A 70 -13.84 13.50 10.30
C ALA A 70 -12.84 12.48 9.73
N LEU A 71 -12.70 12.44 8.40
CA LEU A 71 -11.78 11.53 7.71
C LEU A 71 -10.31 11.90 7.93
N ILE A 72 -9.96 13.18 8.00
CA ILE A 72 -8.59 13.63 8.29
C ILE A 72 -8.19 13.20 9.71
N LEU A 73 -9.04 13.46 10.71
CA LEU A 73 -8.81 13.05 12.10
C LEU A 73 -8.72 11.52 12.21
N PHE A 74 -9.59 10.80 11.49
CA PHE A 74 -9.58 9.36 11.42
C PHE A 74 -8.28 8.83 10.82
N SER A 75 -7.83 9.40 9.70
CA SER A 75 -6.58 9.01 9.04
C SER A 75 -5.38 9.27 9.95
N ILE A 76 -5.29 10.44 10.56
CA ILE A 76 -4.18 10.81 11.45
C ILE A 76 -4.13 9.89 12.67
N SER A 77 -5.26 9.72 13.35
CA SER A 77 -5.32 8.85 14.53
C SER A 77 -5.01 7.39 14.17
N GLY A 78 -5.51 6.91 13.04
CA GLY A 78 -5.19 5.58 12.53
C GLY A 78 -3.71 5.42 12.19
N ILE A 79 -3.07 6.39 11.52
CA ILE A 79 -1.63 6.38 11.22
C ILE A 79 -0.81 6.23 12.50
N VAL A 80 -1.17 6.96 13.55
CA VAL A 80 -0.48 6.89 14.86
C VAL A 80 -0.70 5.52 15.51
N VAL A 81 -1.94 5.06 15.59
CA VAL A 81 -2.30 3.80 16.26
C VAL A 81 -1.71 2.58 15.55
N TYR A 82 -1.89 2.47 14.23
CA TYR A 82 -1.32 1.37 13.43
C TYR A 82 0.21 1.48 13.30
N GLY A 83 0.76 2.69 13.24
CA GLY A 83 2.20 2.90 13.28
C GLY A 83 2.84 2.38 14.57
N TYR A 84 2.21 2.68 15.72
CA TYR A 84 2.63 2.14 17.01
C TYR A 84 2.55 0.61 17.06
N LEU A 85 1.46 0.03 16.54
CA LEU A 85 1.32 -1.42 16.42
C LEU A 85 2.50 -2.03 15.64
N CYS A 86 2.79 -1.51 14.45
CA CYS A 86 3.89 -2.01 13.62
C CYS A 86 5.22 -1.98 14.38
N LEU A 87 5.56 -0.86 15.02
CA LEU A 87 6.80 -0.71 15.78
C LEU A 87 6.89 -1.69 16.95
N LYS A 88 5.78 -1.92 17.66
CA LYS A 88 5.70 -2.89 18.75
C LYS A 88 5.86 -4.33 18.27
N MET A 89 5.22 -4.70 17.16
CA MET A 89 5.37 -6.04 16.57
C MET A 89 6.80 -6.33 16.13
N ILE A 90 7.48 -5.33 15.54
CA ILE A 90 8.90 -5.43 15.18
C ILE A 90 9.78 -5.63 16.42
N SER A 91 9.47 -4.93 17.52
CA SER A 91 10.17 -5.08 18.79
C SER A 91 9.98 -6.50 19.39
N TYR A 92 8.76 -7.02 19.36
CA TYR A 92 8.47 -8.41 19.77
C TYR A 92 9.20 -9.45 18.93
N SER A 93 9.53 -9.13 17.67
CA SER A 93 10.31 -9.99 16.77
C SER A 93 11.83 -9.92 17.02
N GLY A 94 12.29 -9.17 18.04
CA GLY A 94 13.72 -9.01 18.36
C GLY A 94 14.49 -8.11 17.39
N ILE A 95 13.79 -7.41 16.48
CA ILE A 95 14.41 -6.53 15.49
C ILE A 95 14.44 -5.10 16.05
N LYS A 96 15.59 -4.43 15.94
CA LYS A 96 15.69 -3.00 16.29
C LYS A 96 14.75 -2.18 15.40
N SER A 97 13.84 -1.41 16.00
CA SER A 97 12.86 -0.59 15.28
C SER A 97 13.50 0.43 14.32
N SER A 98 14.71 0.91 14.61
CA SER A 98 15.48 1.78 13.72
C SER A 98 15.86 1.13 12.39
N ARG A 99 16.11 -0.19 12.39
CA ARG A 99 16.39 -0.96 11.17
C ARG A 99 15.15 -1.06 10.30
N ALA A 100 14.00 -1.35 10.89
CA ALA A 100 12.74 -1.42 10.15
C ALA A 100 12.35 -0.06 9.57
N LEU A 101 12.50 1.01 10.35
CA LEU A 101 12.23 2.36 9.87
C LEU A 101 13.16 2.75 8.71
N LYS A 102 14.45 2.39 8.79
CA LYS A 102 15.40 2.56 7.68
C LYS A 102 14.98 1.81 6.41
N ILE A 103 14.46 0.58 6.54
CA ILE A 103 13.95 -0.19 5.39
C ILE A 103 12.75 0.52 4.76
N VAL A 104 11.78 0.97 5.56
CA VAL A 104 10.60 1.69 5.07
C VAL A 104 11.02 2.96 4.32
N PHE A 105 11.87 3.80 4.92
CA PHE A 105 12.33 5.03 4.27
C PHE A 105 13.20 4.78 3.04
N SER A 106 14.06 3.75 3.06
CA SER A 106 14.89 3.40 1.90
C SER A 106 14.05 2.99 0.69
N ASN A 107 12.93 2.29 0.91
CA ASN A 107 12.00 1.94 -0.17
C ASN A 107 11.18 3.16 -0.62
N PHE A 108 10.86 4.09 0.29
CA PHE A 108 10.15 5.32 -0.05
C PHE A 108 10.93 6.21 -1.02
N ILE A 109 12.26 6.20 -0.97
CA ILE A 109 13.13 6.96 -1.89
C ILE A 109 12.90 6.54 -3.35
N LEU A 110 12.62 5.26 -3.60
CA LEU A 110 12.34 4.75 -4.94
C LEU A 110 11.05 5.34 -5.53
N PHE A 111 10.11 5.77 -4.68
CA PHE A 111 8.85 6.40 -5.10
C PHE A 111 8.96 7.91 -5.31
N ILE A 112 10.04 8.57 -4.86
CA ILE A 112 10.20 10.03 -4.96
C ILE A 112 10.18 10.51 -6.43
N PRO A 113 10.94 9.91 -7.38
CA PRO A 113 10.91 10.36 -8.78
C PRO A 113 9.52 10.23 -9.41
N ALA A 114 8.81 9.13 -9.13
CA ALA A 114 7.45 8.91 -9.59
C ALA A 114 6.48 9.95 -9.02
N GLY A 115 6.59 10.26 -7.73
CA GLY A 115 5.81 11.31 -7.07
C GLY A 115 6.04 12.69 -7.67
N ILE A 116 7.31 13.05 -7.94
CA ILE A 116 7.66 14.33 -8.58
C ILE A 116 7.03 14.45 -9.96
N VAL A 117 7.12 13.41 -10.80
CA VAL A 117 6.51 13.41 -12.13
C VAL A 117 5.00 13.62 -12.04
N ILE A 118 4.31 12.94 -11.13
CA ILE A 118 2.86 13.08 -10.95
C ILE A 118 2.48 14.48 -10.46
N ILE A 119 3.27 15.08 -9.55
CA ILE A 119 3.03 16.44 -9.05
C ILE A 119 3.21 17.46 -10.18
N LEU A 120 4.27 17.35 -10.98
CA LEU A 120 4.52 18.23 -12.12
C LEU A 120 3.40 18.16 -13.16
N LEU A 121 2.95 16.94 -13.49
CA LEU A 121 1.83 16.72 -14.41
C LEU A 121 0.52 17.32 -13.86
N LYS A 122 0.33 17.27 -12.53
CA LYS A 122 -0.83 17.87 -11.87
C LYS A 122 -0.79 19.40 -11.91
N THR A 123 0.37 20.03 -11.70
CA THR A 123 0.53 21.50 -11.76
C THR A 123 0.44 22.06 -13.18
N ALA A 124 0.68 21.23 -14.20
CA ALA A 124 0.60 21.62 -15.61
C ALA A 124 -0.85 21.64 -16.17
N GLU A 125 -1.87 21.55 -15.31
CA GLU A 125 -3.31 21.57 -15.67
C GLU A 125 -3.72 20.55 -16.76
N ILE A 126 -2.98 19.43 -16.86
CA ILE A 126 -3.27 18.38 -17.83
C ILE A 126 -4.64 17.73 -17.50
N ASN A 127 -5.40 17.37 -18.54
CA ASN A 127 -6.70 16.71 -18.43
C ASN A 127 -6.65 15.52 -17.44
N GLN A 128 -7.62 15.46 -16.51
CA GLN A 128 -7.73 14.43 -15.48
C GLN A 128 -7.63 12.99 -16.03
N THR A 129 -8.14 12.76 -17.25
CA THR A 129 -8.08 11.45 -17.90
C THR A 129 -6.65 11.05 -18.25
N LEU A 130 -5.84 12.00 -18.72
CA LEU A 130 -4.43 11.75 -19.05
C LEU A 130 -3.60 11.50 -17.79
N LEU A 131 -3.90 12.19 -16.69
CA LEU A 131 -3.23 11.96 -15.40
C LEU A 131 -3.39 10.51 -14.93
N VAL A 132 -4.60 9.94 -15.09
CA VAL A 132 -4.87 8.53 -14.75
C VAL A 132 -4.06 7.59 -15.65
N VAL A 133 -4.02 7.84 -16.96
CA VAL A 133 -3.26 7.03 -17.92
C VAL A 133 -1.76 7.03 -17.58
N PHE A 134 -1.17 8.20 -17.31
CA PHE A 134 0.23 8.29 -16.90
C PHE A 134 0.50 7.57 -15.57
N SER A 135 -0.41 7.69 -14.60
CA SER A 135 -0.28 6.98 -13.33
C SER A 135 -0.28 5.46 -13.53
N CYS A 136 -1.20 4.94 -14.34
CA CYS A 136 -1.23 3.52 -14.70
C CYS A 136 0.06 3.08 -15.43
N MET A 137 0.58 3.90 -16.33
CA MET A 137 1.81 3.60 -17.07
C MET A 137 3.02 3.55 -16.14
N ILE A 138 3.16 4.51 -15.22
CA ILE A 138 4.25 4.54 -14.22
C ILE A 138 4.18 3.30 -13.32
N ILE A 139 2.98 2.93 -12.85
CA ILE A 139 2.77 1.73 -12.03
C ILE A 139 3.17 0.47 -12.81
N CYS A 140 2.77 0.36 -14.08
CA CYS A 140 3.13 -0.77 -14.93
C CYS A 140 4.66 -0.88 -15.13
N LEU A 141 5.32 0.24 -15.46
CA LEU A 141 6.78 0.28 -15.61
C LEU A 141 7.49 -0.09 -14.31
N TYR A 142 6.99 0.38 -13.16
CA TYR A 142 7.52 0.04 -11.85
C TYR A 142 7.42 -1.46 -11.56
N TYR A 143 6.27 -2.08 -11.81
CA TYR A 143 6.11 -3.52 -11.63
C TYR A 143 6.98 -4.33 -12.60
N LEU A 144 7.12 -3.91 -13.86
CA LEU A 144 8.03 -4.54 -14.82
C LEU A 144 9.50 -4.44 -14.38
N TYR A 145 9.91 -3.29 -13.82
CA TYR A 145 11.24 -3.11 -13.25
C TYR A 145 11.49 -4.08 -12.08
N ILE A 146 10.52 -4.23 -11.18
CA ILE A 146 10.61 -5.19 -10.06
C ILE A 146 10.71 -6.63 -10.58
N LEU A 147 9.83 -7.04 -11.50
CA LEU A 147 9.84 -8.38 -12.09
C LEU A 147 11.21 -8.72 -12.73
N LYS A 148 11.87 -7.72 -13.33
CA LYS A 148 13.15 -7.89 -14.01
C LYS A 148 14.35 -7.87 -13.06
N ASN A 149 14.30 -7.15 -11.94
CA ASN A 149 15.48 -6.93 -11.09
C ASN A 149 15.44 -7.71 -9.77
N ASP A 150 14.27 -8.12 -9.31
CA ASP A 150 14.14 -8.83 -8.04
C ASP A 150 14.47 -10.32 -8.19
N ALA A 151 15.50 -10.78 -7.45
CA ALA A 151 15.95 -12.15 -7.45
C ALA A 151 14.92 -13.12 -6.84
N GLN A 152 14.14 -12.68 -5.85
CA GLN A 152 13.07 -13.50 -5.25
C GLN A 152 11.93 -13.71 -6.22
N VAL A 153 11.54 -12.67 -6.94
CA VAL A 153 10.46 -12.77 -7.94
C VAL A 153 10.86 -13.68 -9.10
N LYS A 154 12.11 -13.59 -9.57
CA LYS A 154 12.65 -14.55 -10.56
C LYS A 154 12.64 -15.99 -10.06
N LYS A 155 12.87 -16.21 -8.76
CA LYS A 155 12.80 -17.56 -8.16
C LYS A 155 11.38 -18.10 -8.18
N ILE A 156 10.40 -17.29 -7.77
CA ILE A 156 8.97 -17.67 -7.81
C ILE A 156 8.49 -17.91 -9.24
N LEU A 157 8.87 -17.06 -10.20
CA LEU A 157 8.52 -17.26 -11.62
C LEU A 157 9.10 -18.55 -12.20
N LYS A 158 10.30 -18.94 -11.76
CA LYS A 158 10.90 -20.23 -12.13
C LYS A 158 10.17 -21.41 -11.48
N GLU A 159 9.78 -21.30 -10.21
CA GLU A 159 8.99 -22.32 -9.50
C GLU A 159 7.62 -22.52 -10.16
N PHE A 160 6.98 -21.46 -10.67
CA PHE A 160 5.72 -21.53 -11.41
C PHE A 160 5.89 -21.86 -12.91
N GLY A 161 7.10 -22.14 -13.39
CA GLY A 161 7.35 -22.54 -14.79
C GLY A 161 7.12 -21.45 -15.85
N LEU A 162 6.98 -20.18 -15.43
CA LEU A 162 6.75 -19.00 -16.28
C LEU A 162 8.05 -18.38 -16.83
N ASP A 163 9.18 -19.08 -16.69
CA ASP A 163 10.42 -18.68 -17.35
C ASP A 163 10.24 -18.87 -18.86
N GLY A 164 10.30 -17.77 -19.63
CA GLY A 164 9.98 -17.73 -21.07
C GLY A 164 10.75 -18.73 -21.95
N LYS A 165 11.76 -19.41 -21.39
CA LYS A 165 12.44 -20.55 -22.00
C LYS A 165 11.59 -21.83 -22.10
N LEU A 166 10.63 -22.06 -21.20
CA LEU A 166 9.73 -23.24 -21.25
C LEU A 166 8.58 -23.07 -22.24
N LEU A 167 7.99 -21.86 -22.33
CA LEU A 167 6.96 -21.54 -23.33
C LEU A 167 7.45 -21.76 -24.77
N LYS A 168 8.72 -21.42 -25.05
CA LYS A 168 9.32 -21.65 -26.37
C LYS A 168 9.48 -23.15 -26.67
N LYS A 169 9.76 -23.98 -25.66
CA LYS A 169 9.94 -25.44 -25.82
C LYS A 169 8.61 -26.18 -26.02
N THR A 170 7.54 -25.73 -25.37
CA THR A 170 6.19 -26.32 -25.52
C THR A 170 5.54 -25.95 -26.85
N ILE A 171 5.80 -24.76 -27.39
CA ILE A 171 5.26 -24.32 -28.69
C ILE A 171 6.08 -24.91 -29.85
N LEU A 172 7.42 -24.95 -29.76
CA LEU A 172 8.28 -25.50 -30.83
C LEU A 172 8.43 -27.03 -30.78
N GLY A 173 8.03 -27.70 -29.69
CA GLY A 173 8.02 -29.16 -29.57
C GLY A 173 6.84 -29.85 -30.26
N LYS A 174 5.89 -29.08 -30.83
CA LYS A 174 4.67 -29.58 -31.49
C LYS A 174 4.64 -29.42 -33.01
N VAL A 175 5.73 -29.04 -33.67
CA VAL A 175 5.80 -29.10 -35.14
C VAL A 175 6.37 -30.47 -35.53
N PRO A 176 5.54 -31.42 -36.03
CA PRO A 176 6.06 -32.65 -36.58
C PRO A 176 6.84 -32.29 -37.85
N LYS A 177 8.05 -32.81 -37.99
CA LYS A 177 8.70 -32.85 -39.30
C LYS A 177 7.85 -33.75 -40.20
N SER A 178 7.06 -33.16 -41.09
CA SER A 178 6.47 -33.88 -42.21
C SER A 178 7.61 -34.38 -43.10
N GLY A 179 7.69 -35.70 -43.24
CA GLY A 179 8.43 -36.34 -44.33
C GLY A 179 7.77 -36.09 -45.67
#